data_AF-A0AAJ7N8R4-F1
#
_entry.id   AF-A0AAJ7N8R4-F1
#
_cell.length_a   1.000
_cell.length_b   1.000
_cell.length_c   1.000
_cell.angle_alpha   90.00
_cell.angle_beta   90.00
_cell.angle_gamma   90.00
#
_symmetry.space_group_name_H-M   'P 1'
#
loop_
_entity.id
_entity.type
_entity.pdbx_description
1 polymer ?
#
loop_
_entity_poly.entity_id
_entity_poly.type
_entity_poly.pdbx_seq_one_letter_code
_entity_poly.pdbx_strand_id
1 'polypeptide(L)'
;MPDSSTTENEPPEKHPYTWLIRPCELYKAEYKECTSIRGRFHQYFVFGEFLNCTQWKIDYDNCYLWNKYKNETAYKDLVNSERTRRFIRLQGHYTNDVWEKRETRPPENWNTPLPDWIEEKNKNSFLKIASEKLKSEKSEVIAKNSCTIL
;
A
#
# COMPACT_ATOMS: atom_id res chain seq x y z
N MET A 1 10.18 -12.89 -6.66
CA MET A 1 8.89 -13.43 -7.13
C MET A 1 8.48 -12.67 -8.38
N PRO A 2 8.57 -13.29 -9.57
CA PRO A 2 7.67 -13.01 -10.66
C PRO A 2 6.68 -14.17 -10.77
N ASP A 3 5.42 -13.95 -10.43
CA ASP A 3 4.36 -14.83 -10.91
C ASP A 3 4.08 -14.41 -12.36
N SER A 4 4.69 -15.12 -13.31
CA SER A 4 4.33 -15.04 -14.72
C SER A 4 3.16 -15.98 -14.98
N SER A 5 1.93 -15.50 -14.73
CA SER A 5 0.77 -16.06 -15.41
C SER A 5 0.77 -15.49 -16.83
N THR A 6 1.51 -16.15 -17.72
CA THR A 6 1.66 -15.80 -19.13
C THR A 6 0.37 -16.18 -19.86
N THR A 7 -0.45 -15.20 -20.19
CA THR A 7 -1.47 -15.32 -21.24
C THR A 7 -0.77 -15.18 -22.59
N GLU A 8 -0.55 -16.29 -23.29
CA GLU A 8 0.30 -16.40 -24.49
C GLU A 8 -0.27 -15.81 -25.80
N ASN A 9 -1.27 -14.92 -25.77
CA ASN A 9 -1.97 -14.49 -27.00
C ASN A 9 -2.15 -12.98 -27.20
N GLU A 10 -1.33 -12.14 -26.56
CA GLU A 10 -1.27 -10.70 -26.88
C GLU A 10 0.14 -10.31 -27.36
N PRO A 11 0.27 -9.45 -28.38
CA PRO A 11 1.56 -8.92 -28.78
C PRO A 11 2.23 -8.26 -27.56
N PRO A 12 3.54 -8.46 -27.35
CA PRO A 12 4.20 -8.01 -26.13
C PRO A 12 3.98 -6.51 -25.94
N GLU A 13 3.33 -6.14 -24.83
CA GLU A 13 3.11 -4.74 -24.49
C GLU A 13 4.44 -4.00 -24.49
N LYS A 14 4.50 -2.84 -25.15
CA LYS A 14 5.72 -2.04 -25.26
C LYS A 14 6.25 -1.57 -23.89
N HIS A 15 5.37 -1.40 -22.90
CA HIS A 15 5.68 -0.91 -21.55
C HIS A 15 4.92 -1.69 -20.45
N PRO A 16 5.25 -2.97 -20.19
CA PRO A 16 4.46 -3.85 -19.32
C PRO A 16 4.56 -3.50 -17.82
N TYR A 17 5.45 -2.57 -17.45
CA TYR A 17 5.67 -2.14 -16.07
C TYR A 17 5.18 -0.71 -15.82
N THR A 18 4.33 -0.17 -16.69
CA THR A 18 3.76 1.18 -16.52
C THR A 18 2.99 1.31 -15.22
N TRP A 19 2.28 0.25 -14.80
CA TRP A 19 1.55 0.17 -13.53
C TRP A 19 2.44 0.33 -12.29
N LEU A 20 3.76 0.13 -12.43
CA LEU A 20 4.72 0.30 -11.35
C LEU A 20 5.07 1.77 -11.11
N ILE A 21 4.94 2.60 -12.15
CA ILE A 21 5.31 4.01 -12.11
C ILE A 21 4.24 4.80 -11.37
N ARG A 22 4.65 5.58 -10.37
CA ARG A 22 3.76 6.46 -9.61
C ARG A 22 3.53 7.79 -10.34
N PRO A 23 2.44 8.51 -10.04
CA PRO A 23 2.26 9.89 -10.51
C PRO A 23 3.45 10.77 -10.11
N CYS A 24 3.88 11.66 -11.00
CA CYS A 24 5.09 12.45 -10.79
C CYS A 24 5.03 13.34 -9.52
N GLU A 25 3.85 13.81 -9.15
CA GLU A 25 3.65 14.60 -7.91
C GLU A 25 4.03 13.82 -6.64
N LEU A 26 3.91 12.48 -6.65
CA LEU A 26 4.36 11.68 -5.50
C LEU A 26 5.87 11.72 -5.36
N TYR A 27 6.65 11.56 -6.44
CA TYR A 27 8.11 11.67 -6.36
C TYR A 27 8.56 13.06 -5.86
N LYS A 28 7.88 14.11 -6.31
CA LYS A 28 8.12 15.48 -5.85
C LYS A 28 7.81 15.67 -4.37
N ALA A 29 6.69 15.13 -3.91
CA ALA A 29 6.30 15.18 -2.51
C ALA A 29 7.30 14.43 -1.62
N GLU A 30 7.75 13.24 -2.03
CA GLU A 30 8.76 12.45 -1.32
C GLU A 30 10.10 13.18 -1.25
N TYR A 31 10.54 13.79 -2.35
CA TYR A 31 11.76 14.62 -2.35
C TYR A 31 11.64 15.80 -1.39
N LYS A 32 10.49 16.49 -1.38
CA LYS A 32 10.22 17.62 -0.50
C LYS A 32 10.21 17.19 0.97
N GLU A 33 9.56 16.06 1.28
CA GLU A 33 9.53 15.54 2.64
C GLU A 33 10.92 15.15 3.11
N CYS A 34 11.67 14.40 2.28
CA CYS A 34 13.03 13.96 2.57
C CYS A 34 13.99 15.13 2.82
N THR A 35 13.81 16.25 2.13
CA THR A 35 14.66 17.44 2.25
C THR A 35 14.17 18.46 3.29
N SER A 36 12.92 18.34 3.75
CA SER A 36 12.34 19.24 4.74
C SER A 36 13.03 19.15 6.10
N ILE A 37 13.00 20.23 6.89
CA ILE A 37 13.58 20.27 8.25
C ILE A 37 12.99 19.15 9.12
N ARG A 38 11.67 18.97 9.05
CA ARG A 38 10.97 17.91 9.80
C ARG A 38 11.42 16.52 9.34
N GLY A 39 11.50 16.29 8.04
CA GLY A 39 11.99 15.02 7.49
C GLY A 39 13.45 14.74 7.85
N ARG A 40 14.33 15.75 7.83
CA ARG A 40 15.72 15.62 8.28
C ARG A 40 15.82 15.29 9.76
N PHE A 41 15.00 15.92 10.60
CA PHE A 41 14.91 15.58 12.02
C PHE A 41 14.48 14.12 12.22
N HIS A 42 13.44 13.66 11.51
CA HIS A 42 12.99 12.27 11.58
C HIS A 42 14.06 11.28 11.09
N GLN A 43 14.77 11.59 10.00
CA GLN A 43 15.87 10.76 9.50
C GLN A 43 16.98 10.63 10.54
N TYR A 44 17.40 11.74 11.13
CA TYR A 44 18.42 11.73 12.18
C TYR A 44 17.97 10.93 13.41
N PHE A 45 16.70 11.05 13.81
CA PHE A 45 16.16 10.30 14.94
C PHE A 45 16.12 8.78 14.69
N VAL A 46 15.77 8.34 13.47
CA VAL A 46 15.62 6.92 13.14
C VAL A 46 16.95 6.27 12.75
N PHE A 47 17.78 6.96 11.96
CA PHE A 47 18.99 6.41 11.35
C PHE A 47 20.29 6.97 11.93
N GLY A 48 20.24 8.07 12.70
CA GLY A 48 21.43 8.76 13.21
C GLY A 48 22.14 9.65 12.19
N GLU A 49 21.70 9.65 10.94
CA GLU A 49 22.30 10.39 9.83
C GLU A 49 21.25 10.91 8.84
N PHE A 50 21.67 11.83 7.96
CA PHE A 50 20.80 12.31 6.89
C PHE A 50 20.91 11.42 5.66
N LEU A 51 19.77 10.94 5.20
CA LEU A 51 19.73 10.07 4.02
C LEU A 51 19.95 10.85 2.73
N ASN A 52 20.44 10.16 1.71
CA ASN A 52 20.57 10.73 0.38
C ASN A 52 19.21 10.82 -0.33
N CYS A 53 18.69 12.05 -0.48
CA CYS A 53 17.41 12.30 -1.15
C CYS A 53 17.53 12.46 -2.67
N THR A 54 18.73 12.39 -3.26
CA THR A 54 18.90 12.68 -4.70
C THR A 54 18.11 11.73 -5.58
N GLN A 55 17.96 10.47 -5.20
CA GLN A 55 17.22 9.48 -5.99
C GLN A 55 15.77 9.91 -6.23
N TRP A 56 15.11 10.53 -5.24
CA TRP A 56 13.74 11.04 -5.40
C TRP A 56 13.63 12.15 -6.44
N LYS A 57 14.66 13.00 -6.54
CA LYS A 57 14.73 14.04 -7.55
C LYS A 57 14.94 13.45 -8.95
N ILE A 58 15.87 12.50 -9.07
CA ILE A 58 16.14 11.80 -10.33
C ILE A 58 14.87 11.09 -10.82
N ASP A 59 14.16 10.41 -9.91
CA ASP A 59 12.90 9.72 -10.23
C ASP A 59 11.81 10.72 -10.68
N TYR A 60 11.71 11.88 -10.05
CA TYR A 60 10.80 12.95 -10.47
C TYR A 60 11.12 13.46 -11.88
N ASP A 61 12.39 13.76 -12.15
CA ASP A 61 12.84 14.25 -13.46
C ASP A 61 12.60 13.20 -14.55
N ASN A 62 12.92 11.93 -14.27
CA ASN A 62 12.66 10.80 -15.16
C ASN A 62 11.16 10.59 -15.39
N CYS A 63 10.32 10.72 -14.36
CA CYS A 63 8.87 10.65 -14.49
C CYS A 63 8.35 11.74 -15.43
N TYR A 64 8.82 12.98 -15.27
CA TYR A 64 8.43 14.09 -16.13
C TYR A 64 8.87 13.87 -17.59
N LEU A 65 10.11 13.42 -17.80
CA LEU A 65 10.64 13.09 -19.14
C LEU A 65 9.85 11.98 -19.81
N TRP A 66 9.50 10.93 -19.06
CA TRP A 66 8.66 9.85 -19.54
C TRP A 66 7.25 10.36 -19.89
N ASN A 67 6.63 11.15 -19.02
CA ASN A 67 5.27 11.60 -19.23
C ASN A 67 5.16 12.53 -20.46
N LYS A 68 6.10 13.47 -20.59
CA LYS A 68 6.07 14.51 -21.63
C LYS A 68 6.64 14.05 -22.98
N TYR A 69 7.76 13.33 -22.96
CA TYR A 69 8.51 13.01 -24.18
C TYR A 69 8.54 11.51 -24.50
N LYS A 70 7.91 10.66 -23.67
CA LYS A 70 7.94 9.20 -23.81
C LYS A 70 9.37 8.67 -23.94
N ASN A 71 10.29 9.25 -23.16
CA ASN A 71 11.70 8.86 -23.17
C ASN A 71 11.88 7.44 -22.60
N GLU A 72 12.37 6.53 -23.43
CA GLU A 72 12.56 5.11 -23.11
C GLU A 72 13.59 4.85 -22.00
N THR A 73 14.67 5.65 -21.96
CA THR A 73 15.71 5.52 -20.93
C THR A 73 15.14 5.93 -19.58
N ALA A 74 14.42 7.06 -19.54
CA ALA A 74 13.78 7.55 -18.32
C ALA A 74 12.75 6.54 -17.77
N TYR A 75 12.00 5.88 -18.66
CA TYR A 75 11.08 4.79 -18.27
C TYR A 75 11.83 3.63 -17.63
N LYS A 76 12.91 3.14 -18.25
CA LYS A 76 13.69 2.00 -17.73
C LYS A 76 14.30 2.31 -16.36
N ASP A 77 14.90 3.49 -16.22
CA ASP A 77 15.53 3.91 -14.97
C ASP A 77 14.51 4.03 -13.84
N LEU A 78 13.34 4.62 -14.14
CA LEU A 78 12.26 4.78 -13.17
C LEU A 78 11.68 3.42 -12.71
N VAL A 79 11.45 2.50 -13.67
CA VAL A 79 11.00 1.14 -13.36
C VAL A 79 12.03 0.40 -12.50
N ASN A 80 13.32 0.55 -12.80
CA ASN A 80 14.38 -0.09 -12.02
C ASN A 80 14.46 0.48 -10.59
N SER A 81 14.34 1.81 -10.44
CA SER A 81 14.26 2.47 -9.14
C SER A 81 13.09 1.95 -8.30
N GLU A 82 11.88 1.83 -8.88
CA GLU A 82 10.70 1.32 -8.17
C GLU A 82 10.83 -0.15 -7.78
N ARG A 83 11.41 -0.99 -8.65
CA ARG A 83 11.70 -2.39 -8.33
C ARG A 83 12.66 -2.50 -7.15
N THR A 84 13.72 -1.70 -7.17
CA THR A 84 14.72 -1.65 -6.10
C THR A 84 14.08 -1.22 -4.78
N ARG A 85 13.26 -0.16 -4.81
CA ARG A 85 12.52 0.32 -3.63
C ARG A 85 11.59 -0.75 -3.06
N ARG A 86 10.84 -1.46 -3.90
CA ARG A 86 9.97 -2.57 -3.47
C ARG A 86 10.76 -3.73 -2.87
N PHE A 87 11.89 -4.08 -3.49
CA PHE A 87 12.76 -5.14 -3.00
C PHE A 87 13.29 -4.80 -1.60
N ILE A 88 13.85 -3.61 -1.40
CA ILE A 88 14.36 -3.16 -0.10
C ILE A 88 13.25 -3.19 0.97
N ARG A 89 12.05 -2.69 0.64
CA ARG A 89 10.90 -2.71 1.56
C ARG A 89 10.51 -4.13 1.97
N LEU A 90 10.61 -5.08 1.05
CA LEU A 90 10.25 -6.48 1.29
C LEU A 90 11.45 -7.33 1.76
N GLN A 91 12.66 -6.76 1.85
CA GLN A 91 13.87 -7.50 2.18
C GLN A 91 13.70 -8.25 3.50
N GLY A 92 13.23 -7.56 4.55
CA GLY A 92 12.98 -8.18 5.86
C GLY A 92 11.91 -9.28 5.85
N HIS A 93 11.01 -9.31 4.85
CA HIS A 93 10.05 -10.40 4.66
C HIS A 93 10.68 -11.60 3.92
N TYR A 94 11.64 -11.36 3.03
CA TYR A 94 12.33 -12.42 2.29
C TYR A 94 13.49 -13.05 3.07
N THR A 95 14.17 -12.25 3.89
CA THR A 95 15.30 -12.70 4.71
C THR A 95 14.88 -13.22 6.07
N ASN A 96 13.58 -13.24 6.38
CA ASN A 96 13.08 -13.77 7.64
C ASN A 96 13.19 -15.31 7.62
N ASP A 97 13.87 -15.86 8.62
CA ASP A 97 14.02 -17.29 8.87
C ASP A 97 13.18 -17.79 10.06
N VAL A 98 12.61 -16.87 10.84
CA VAL A 98 11.80 -17.16 12.04
C VAL A 98 10.38 -17.56 11.66
N TRP A 99 9.81 -16.95 10.62
CA TRP A 99 8.41 -17.15 10.22
C TRP A 99 8.30 -17.77 8.82
N GLU A 100 7.59 -18.89 8.73
CA GLU A 100 7.25 -19.52 7.46
C GLU A 100 6.12 -18.77 6.75
N LYS A 101 6.20 -18.71 5.41
CA LYS A 101 5.13 -18.13 4.59
C LYS A 101 3.98 -19.11 4.48
N ARG A 102 2.75 -18.60 4.50
CA ARG A 102 1.56 -19.40 4.21
C ARG A 102 1.58 -19.75 2.72
N GLU A 103 1.82 -21.02 2.41
CA GLU A 103 1.85 -21.52 1.02
C GLU A 103 0.46 -21.78 0.45
N THR A 104 -0.50 -22.10 1.32
CA THR A 104 -1.85 -22.52 0.94
C THR A 104 -2.87 -21.40 1.09
N ARG A 105 -3.96 -21.50 0.33
CA ARG A 105 -5.18 -20.70 0.55
C ARG A 105 -5.59 -20.79 2.03
N PRO A 106 -6.24 -19.76 2.59
CA PRO A 106 -6.82 -19.85 3.93
C PRO A 106 -7.60 -21.16 4.07
N PRO A 107 -7.57 -21.81 5.25
CA PRO A 107 -8.34 -23.02 5.50
C PRO A 107 -9.79 -22.86 5.04
N GLU A 108 -10.43 -23.93 4.57
CA GLU A 108 -11.81 -23.86 4.06
C GLU A 108 -12.79 -23.36 5.12
N ASN A 109 -12.49 -23.61 6.39
CA ASN A 109 -13.25 -23.12 7.54
C ASN A 109 -12.82 -21.72 8.04
N TRP A 110 -12.00 -20.97 7.30
CA TRP A 110 -11.53 -19.66 7.75
C TRP A 110 -12.68 -18.67 8.03
N ASN A 111 -13.76 -18.77 7.27
CA ASN A 111 -14.96 -17.93 7.43
C ASN A 111 -16.12 -18.63 8.17
N THR A 112 -15.87 -19.72 8.91
CA THR A 112 -16.93 -20.31 9.74
C THR A 112 -17.33 -19.36 10.88
N PRO A 113 -18.57 -19.40 11.35
CA PRO A 113 -18.98 -18.64 12.53
C PRO A 113 -18.09 -18.95 13.72
N LEU A 114 -18.03 -18.01 14.66
CA LEU A 114 -17.26 -18.21 15.89
C LEU A 114 -17.87 -19.39 16.67
N PRO A 115 -17.05 -20.20 17.35
CA PRO A 115 -17.57 -21.22 18.26
C PRO A 115 -18.52 -20.64 19.31
N ASP A 116 -19.56 -21.38 19.69
CA ASP A 116 -20.63 -20.94 20.59
C ASP A 116 -20.11 -20.34 21.92
N TRP A 117 -19.05 -20.92 22.49
CA TRP A 117 -18.45 -20.45 23.74
C TRP A 117 -17.80 -19.06 23.61
N ILE A 118 -17.24 -18.72 22.44
CA ILE A 118 -16.70 -17.39 22.16
C ILE A 118 -17.85 -16.40 22.00
N GLU A 119 -18.90 -16.79 21.29
CA GLU A 119 -20.08 -15.95 21.12
C GLU A 119 -20.73 -15.62 22.46
N GLU A 120 -20.88 -16.62 23.33
CA GLU A 120 -21.45 -16.47 24.66
C GLU A 120 -20.61 -15.54 25.55
N LYS A 121 -19.28 -15.70 25.55
CA LYS A 121 -18.38 -14.78 26.26
C LYS A 121 -18.46 -13.36 25.70
N ASN A 122 -18.68 -13.21 24.39
CA ASN A 122 -18.79 -11.92 23.74
C ASN A 122 -20.12 -11.22 24.00
N LYS A 123 -21.23 -11.91 24.31
CA LYS A 123 -22.57 -11.31 24.52
C LYS A 123 -22.53 -10.12 25.48
N ASN A 124 -21.80 -10.25 26.58
CA ASN A 124 -21.73 -9.23 27.64
C ASN A 124 -20.43 -8.40 27.59
N SER A 125 -19.64 -8.54 26.53
CA SER A 125 -18.42 -7.75 26.36
C SER A 125 -18.76 -6.29 26.07
N PHE A 126 -17.98 -5.38 26.63
CA PHE A 126 -18.07 -3.94 26.34
C PHE A 126 -18.09 -3.66 24.82
N LEU A 127 -17.27 -4.38 24.05
CA LEU A 127 -17.18 -4.20 22.60
C LEU A 127 -18.47 -4.59 21.87
N LYS A 128 -19.16 -5.63 22.35
CA LYS A 128 -20.44 -6.09 21.77
C LYS A 128 -21.54 -5.07 22.05
N ILE A 129 -21.64 -4.61 23.29
CA ILE A 129 -22.58 -3.57 23.72
C ILE A 129 -22.34 -2.26 22.96
N ALA A 130 -21.08 -1.83 22.84
CA ALA A 130 -20.71 -0.62 22.10
C ALA A 130 -21.02 -0.75 20.60
N SER A 131 -20.72 -1.91 19.99
CA SER A 131 -21.04 -2.17 18.58
C SER A 131 -22.54 -2.13 18.32
N GLU A 132 -23.35 -2.70 19.21
CA GLU A 132 -24.81 -2.69 19.12
C GLU A 132 -25.38 -1.28 19.25
N LYS A 133 -24.90 -0.48 20.21
CA LYS A 133 -25.28 0.93 20.35
C LYS A 133 -24.96 1.75 19.11
N LEU A 134 -23.76 1.61 18.55
CA LEU A 134 -23.37 2.32 17.33
C LEU A 134 -24.21 1.90 16.12
N LYS A 135 -24.58 0.62 16.03
CA LYS A 135 -25.48 0.11 14.97
C LYS A 135 -26.89 0.63 15.14
N SER A 136 -27.42 0.67 16.38
CA SER A 136 -28.76 1.20 16.66
C SER A 136 -28.83 2.69 16.40
N GLU A 137 -27.85 3.47 16.86
CA GLU A 137 -27.74 4.92 16.58
C GLU A 137 -27.65 5.19 15.07
N LYS A 138 -26.86 4.40 14.33
CA LYS A 138 -26.80 4.51 12.86
C LYS A 138 -28.13 4.17 12.20
N SER A 139 -28.86 3.17 12.72
CA SER A 139 -30.20 2.83 12.21
C SER A 139 -31.26 3.89 12.55
N GLU A 140 -31.17 4.55 13.70
CA GLU A 140 -32.03 5.69 14.05
C GLU A 140 -31.75 6.91 13.19
N VAL A 141 -30.48 7.19 12.86
CA VAL A 141 -30.10 8.28 11.95
C VAL A 141 -30.58 7.99 10.52
N ILE A 142 -30.52 6.74 10.05
CA ILE A 142 -31.03 6.35 8.73
C ILE A 142 -32.57 6.43 8.70
N ALA A 143 -33.26 6.03 9.78
CA ALA A 143 -34.72 6.13 9.88
C ALA A 143 -35.23 7.58 9.93
N LYS A 144 -34.46 8.50 10.55
CA LYS A 144 -34.79 9.93 10.65
C LYS A 144 -34.51 10.74 9.37
N ASN A 145 -33.75 10.20 8.42
CA ASN A 145 -33.38 10.91 7.18
C ASN A 145 -34.22 10.50 5.94
N SER A 146 -35.39 9.89 6.13
CA SER A 146 -36.34 9.75 5.02
C SER A 146 -37.25 11.00 4.95
N CYS A 147 -37.07 11.72 3.83
CA CYS A 147 -37.77 12.93 3.40
C CYS A 147 -37.16 14.29 3.81
N THR A 148 -36.28 14.81 2.96
CA THR A 148 -36.21 16.25 2.67
C THR A 148 -36.35 16.45 1.16
N ILE A 149 -37.51 16.97 0.74
CA ILE A 149 -37.66 17.70 -0.52
C ILE A 149 -37.37 19.16 -0.19
N LEU A 150 -36.26 19.67 -0.70
CA LEU A 150 -36.06 21.00 -1.29
C LEU A 150 -34.57 21.21 -1.60
#